data_AF-A0A7W1MR96-F1
#
_entry.id   AF-A0A7W1MR96-F1
#
_cell.length_a   1.000
_cell.length_b   1.000
_cell.length_c   1.000
_cell.angle_alpha   90.00
_cell.angle_beta   90.00
_cell.angle_gamma   90.00
#
_symmetry.space_group_name_H-M   'P 1'
#
loop_
_entity.id
_entity.type
_entity.pdbx_description
1 polymer ?
#
loop_
_entity_poly.entity_id
_entity_poly.type
_entity_poly.pdbx_seq_one_letter_code
_entity_poly.pdbx_strand_id
1 'polypeptide(L)'
;MNWFTVLREHLQDPEYLHVLINPLPVYGLAIATLALVLALFLRNQRVTIAALVLVFVSGLSAWPTYYYGEAGYDRVKALSDPAGEQWLDEHMARAEKLIWAFYVLAAVSVVGIGVIVKWPRTSPLAAAATLALACATLGIGGYIAYAGGHVRHREFRFEPPPPVNEEHHQHDG
;
A
#
# COMPACT_ATOMS: atom_id res chain seq x y z
N MET A 1 -26.98 -4.93 -21.11
CA MET A 1 -26.42 -5.12 -19.76
C MET A 1 -26.96 -4.04 -18.84
N ASN A 2 -27.33 -4.35 -17.59
CA ASN A 2 -27.61 -3.30 -16.59
C ASN A 2 -26.30 -2.93 -15.87
N TRP A 3 -26.21 -1.72 -15.31
CA TRP A 3 -24.99 -1.25 -14.66
C TRP A 3 -24.56 -2.13 -13.47
N PHE A 4 -25.51 -2.68 -12.72
CA PHE A 4 -25.21 -3.58 -11.59
C PHE A 4 -24.55 -4.90 -12.01
N THR A 5 -24.94 -5.46 -13.15
CA THR A 5 -24.30 -6.66 -13.72
C THR A 5 -22.87 -6.38 -14.14
N VAL A 6 -22.61 -5.26 -14.82
CA VAL A 6 -21.26 -4.86 -15.24
C VAL A 6 -20.36 -4.60 -14.04
N LEU A 7 -20.87 -3.89 -13.02
CA LEU A 7 -20.12 -3.65 -11.79
C LEU A 7 -19.78 -4.96 -11.07
N ARG A 8 -20.73 -5.91 -11.01
CA ARG A 8 -20.51 -7.20 -10.36
C ARG A 8 -19.45 -8.03 -11.08
N GLU A 9 -19.42 -8.00 -12.42
CA GLU A 9 -18.39 -8.67 -13.22
C GLU A 9 -17.02 -8.08 -12.92
N HIS A 10 -16.85 -6.76 -12.95
CA HIS A 10 -15.55 -6.13 -12.64
C HIS A 10 -15.05 -6.34 -11.21
N LEU A 11 -15.96 -6.47 -10.24
CA LEU A 11 -15.58 -6.84 -8.87
C LEU A 11 -15.03 -8.28 -8.76
N GLN A 12 -15.08 -9.08 -9.82
CA GLN A 12 -14.43 -10.39 -9.91
C GLN A 12 -13.07 -10.33 -10.61
N ASP A 13 -12.74 -9.22 -11.28
CA ASP A 13 -11.45 -9.03 -11.96
C ASP A 13 -10.37 -8.63 -10.94
N PRO A 14 -9.28 -9.41 -10.78
CA PRO A 14 -8.23 -9.11 -9.81
C PRO A 14 -7.57 -7.75 -10.04
N GLU A 15 -7.24 -7.40 -11.29
CA GLU A 15 -6.61 -6.12 -11.62
C GLU A 15 -7.51 -4.91 -11.27
N TYR A 16 -8.84 -5.08 -11.36
CA TYR A 16 -9.80 -4.05 -10.96
C TYR A 16 -9.80 -3.87 -9.44
N LEU A 17 -9.85 -4.98 -8.68
CA LEU A 17 -9.78 -4.95 -7.22
C LEU A 17 -8.45 -4.40 -6.71
N HIS A 18 -7.33 -4.75 -7.36
CA HIS A 18 -6.03 -4.17 -7.07
C HIS A 18 -6.09 -2.64 -7.18
N VAL A 19 -6.49 -2.12 -8.34
CA VAL A 19 -6.53 -0.65 -8.58
C VAL A 19 -7.53 0.05 -7.64
N LEU A 20 -8.66 -0.59 -7.31
CA LEU A 20 -9.66 -0.04 -6.39
C LEU A 20 -9.11 0.14 -4.97
N ILE A 21 -8.28 -0.79 -4.49
CA ILE A 21 -7.77 -0.82 -3.11
C ILE A 21 -6.38 -0.14 -3.01
N ASN A 22 -5.62 -0.10 -4.10
CA ASN A 22 -4.26 0.47 -4.18
C ASN A 22 -4.10 1.92 -3.64
N PRO A 23 -5.12 2.79 -3.68
CA PRO A 23 -5.07 4.09 -2.99
C PRO A 23 -4.86 4.00 -1.47
N LEU A 24 -5.32 2.94 -0.80
CA LEU A 24 -5.33 2.86 0.66
C LEU A 24 -3.93 2.75 1.29
N PRO A 25 -3.01 1.87 0.81
CA PRO A 25 -1.67 1.77 1.38
C PRO A 25 -0.85 3.06 1.30
N VAL A 26 -1.09 3.91 0.30
CA VAL A 26 -0.32 5.17 0.11
C VAL A 26 -1.13 6.39 0.53
N TYR A 27 -2.25 6.68 -0.13
CA TYR A 27 -3.05 7.89 0.17
C TYR A 27 -3.81 7.76 1.49
N GLY A 28 -4.40 6.59 1.76
CA GLY A 28 -5.02 6.32 3.07
C GLY A 28 -4.02 6.47 4.21
N LEU A 29 -2.82 5.90 4.05
CA LEU A 29 -1.75 6.01 5.04
C LEU A 29 -1.22 7.45 5.16
N ALA A 30 -1.17 8.23 4.08
CA ALA A 30 -0.77 9.64 4.12
C ALA A 30 -1.76 10.45 4.96
N ILE A 31 -3.06 10.26 4.75
CA ILE A 31 -4.11 10.89 5.55
C ILE A 31 -4.04 10.44 7.01
N ALA A 32 -3.81 9.15 7.27
CA ALA A 32 -3.67 8.61 8.62
C ALA A 32 -2.44 9.18 9.35
N THR A 33 -1.33 9.39 8.62
CA THR A 33 -0.11 10.04 9.12
C THR A 33 -0.38 11.48 9.52
N LEU A 34 -1.11 12.24 8.70
CA LEU A 34 -1.54 13.60 9.05
C LEU A 34 -2.46 13.62 10.29
N ALA A 35 -3.34 12.63 10.42
CA ALA A 35 -4.17 12.48 11.61
C ALA A 35 -3.34 12.18 12.88
N LEU A 36 -2.27 11.38 12.78
CA LEU A 36 -1.33 11.15 13.88
C LEU A 36 -0.58 12.42 14.29
N VAL A 37 -0.12 13.21 13.31
CA VAL A 37 0.49 14.53 13.56
C VAL A 37 -0.48 15.43 14.31
N LEU A 38 -1.74 15.52 13.86
CA LEU A 38 -2.79 16.28 14.52
C LEU A 38 -3.06 15.76 15.95
N ALA A 39 -3.09 14.43 16.15
CA ALA A 39 -3.29 13.82 17.46
C ALA A 39 -2.21 14.22 18.47
N LEU A 40 -0.95 14.27 18.03
CA LEU A 40 0.19 14.72 18.83
C LEU A 40 0.09 16.20 19.19
N PHE A 41 -0.27 17.06 18.23
CA PHE A 41 -0.48 18.48 18.48
C PHE A 41 -1.61 18.75 19.47
N LEU A 42 -2.75 18.05 19.31
CA LEU A 42 -3.91 18.19 20.20
C LEU A 42 -3.72 17.49 21.55
N ARG A 43 -2.70 16.63 21.69
CA ARG A 43 -2.45 15.79 22.87
C ARG A 43 -3.70 15.03 23.32
N ASN A 44 -4.51 14.60 22.35
CA ASN A 44 -5.81 13.98 22.61
C ASN A 44 -5.76 12.47 22.36
N GLN A 45 -6.02 11.71 23.42
CA GLN A 45 -6.00 10.25 23.38
C GLN A 45 -7.02 9.67 22.39
N ARG A 46 -8.24 10.21 22.35
CA ARG A 46 -9.29 9.69 21.45
C ARG A 46 -8.92 9.93 19.99
N VAL A 47 -8.34 11.09 19.70
CA VAL A 47 -7.81 11.40 18.36
C VAL A 47 -6.64 10.50 18.02
N THR A 48 -5.77 10.18 18.98
CA THR A 48 -4.67 9.23 18.79
C THR A 48 -5.18 7.84 18.43
N ILE A 49 -6.16 7.31 19.17
CA ILE A 49 -6.77 6.01 18.88
C ILE A 49 -7.41 6.02 17.48
N ALA A 50 -8.17 7.06 17.14
CA ALA A 50 -8.79 7.17 15.82
C ALA A 50 -7.73 7.19 14.69
N ALA A 51 -6.64 7.94 14.87
CA ALA A 51 -5.53 7.97 13.92
C ALA A 51 -4.85 6.60 13.79
N LEU A 52 -4.60 5.89 14.89
CA LEU A 52 -4.02 4.54 14.86
C LEU A 52 -4.94 3.52 14.17
N VAL A 53 -6.27 3.66 14.28
CA VAL A 53 -7.21 2.82 13.52
C VAL A 53 -7.08 3.09 12.02
N LEU A 54 -6.96 4.34 11.60
CA LEU A 54 -6.74 4.68 10.19
C LEU A 54 -5.40 4.13 9.68
N VAL A 55 -4.33 4.21 10.48
CA VAL A 55 -3.02 3.63 10.14
C VAL A 55 -3.13 2.11 10.03
N PHE A 56 -3.82 1.45 10.96
CA PHE A 56 -4.04 0.01 10.92
C PHE A 56 -4.77 -0.43 9.64
N VAL A 57 -5.90 0.21 9.32
CA VAL A 57 -6.69 -0.12 8.12
C VAL A 57 -5.88 0.14 6.84
N SER A 58 -5.17 1.27 6.78
CA SER A 58 -4.34 1.61 5.61
C SER A 58 -3.16 0.65 5.45
N GLY A 59 -2.46 0.31 6.54
CA GLY A 59 -1.37 -0.67 6.52
C GLY A 59 -1.85 -2.07 6.16
N LEU A 60 -2.94 -2.54 6.77
CA LEU A 60 -3.51 -3.86 6.51
C LEU A 60 -4.01 -4.00 5.06
N SER A 61 -4.49 -2.91 4.46
CA SER A 61 -4.95 -2.92 3.06
C SER A 61 -3.85 -3.27 2.05
N ALA A 62 -2.57 -3.20 2.43
CA ALA A 62 -1.48 -3.65 1.56
C ALA A 62 -1.58 -5.15 1.21
N TRP A 63 -2.15 -5.97 2.11
CA TRP A 63 -2.34 -7.40 1.83
C TRP A 63 -3.30 -7.66 0.66
N PRO A 64 -4.58 -7.21 0.67
CA PRO A 64 -5.45 -7.40 -0.48
C PRO A 64 -4.94 -6.68 -1.72
N THR A 65 -4.31 -5.50 -1.60
CA THR A 65 -3.69 -4.82 -2.75
C THR A 65 -2.65 -5.70 -3.43
N TYR A 66 -1.71 -6.27 -2.68
CA TYR A 66 -0.70 -7.16 -3.23
C TYR A 66 -1.31 -8.44 -3.81
N TYR A 67 -2.19 -9.09 -3.05
CA TYR A 67 -2.83 -10.34 -3.47
C TYR A 67 -3.54 -10.21 -4.83
N TYR A 68 -4.34 -9.16 -5.00
CA TYR A 68 -5.02 -8.92 -6.27
C TYR A 68 -4.09 -8.43 -7.37
N GLY A 69 -3.00 -7.74 -7.02
CA GLY A 69 -1.96 -7.33 -7.96
C GLY A 69 -1.23 -8.54 -8.55
N GLU A 70 -0.87 -9.50 -7.70
CA GLU A 70 -0.25 -10.77 -8.09
C GLU A 70 -1.21 -11.60 -8.95
N ALA A 71 -2.46 -11.77 -8.52
CA ALA A 71 -3.46 -12.52 -9.28
C ALA A 71 -3.80 -11.92 -10.66
N GLY A 72 -3.64 -10.60 -10.83
CA GLY A 72 -3.85 -9.90 -12.10
C GLY A 72 -2.58 -9.74 -12.95
N TYR A 73 -1.41 -10.12 -12.43
CA TYR A 73 -0.10 -9.75 -12.98
C TYR A 73 0.08 -10.17 -14.44
N ASP A 74 -0.09 -11.46 -14.76
CA ASP A 74 0.16 -11.98 -16.12
C ASP A 74 -0.74 -11.33 -17.17
N ARG A 75 -1.99 -11.07 -16.81
CA ARG A 75 -2.95 -10.40 -17.69
C ARG A 75 -2.54 -8.96 -17.94
N VAL A 76 -2.16 -8.23 -16.90
CA VAL A 76 -1.69 -6.85 -17.04
C VAL A 76 -0.38 -6.81 -17.83
N LYS A 77 0.53 -7.76 -17.60
CA LYS A 77 1.80 -7.92 -18.32
C LYS A 77 1.58 -8.15 -19.82
N ALA A 78 0.76 -9.14 -20.19
CA ALA A 78 0.44 -9.44 -21.59
C ALA A 78 -0.22 -8.28 -22.36
N LEU A 79 -0.85 -7.35 -21.65
CA LEU A 79 -1.46 -6.16 -22.24
C LEU A 79 -0.54 -4.93 -22.27
N SER A 80 0.66 -5.02 -21.68
CA SER A 80 1.60 -3.89 -21.52
C SER A 80 2.51 -3.76 -22.73
N ASP A 81 3.17 -2.61 -22.87
CA ASP A 81 4.27 -2.47 -23.82
C ASP A 81 5.58 -2.97 -23.19
N PRO A 82 6.64 -3.24 -23.97
CA PRO A 82 7.86 -3.85 -23.44
C PRO A 82 8.47 -3.11 -22.24
N ALA A 83 8.44 -1.77 -22.25
CA ALA A 83 8.90 -0.98 -21.12
C ALA A 83 7.94 -1.07 -19.92
N GLY A 84 6.62 -1.11 -20.15
CA GLY A 84 5.61 -1.27 -19.11
C GLY A 84 5.67 -2.62 -18.42
N GLU A 85 6.01 -3.69 -19.14
CA GLU A 85 6.30 -5.01 -18.56
C GLU A 85 7.46 -4.93 -17.57
N GLN A 86 8.59 -4.32 -17.95
CA GLN A 86 9.75 -4.15 -17.06
C GLN A 86 9.43 -3.34 -15.81
N TRP A 87 8.61 -2.29 -15.95
CA TRP A 87 8.12 -1.52 -14.80
C TRP A 87 7.14 -2.29 -13.92
N LEU A 88 6.34 -3.20 -14.49
CA LEU A 88 5.42 -4.04 -13.75
C LEU A 88 6.18 -5.11 -12.94
N ASP A 89 7.18 -5.73 -13.54
CA ASP A 89 8.09 -6.69 -12.89
C ASP A 89 8.79 -6.02 -11.69
N GLU A 90 9.32 -4.81 -11.89
CA GLU A 90 9.97 -4.03 -10.83
C GLU A 90 8.98 -3.60 -9.73
N HIS A 91 7.76 -3.21 -10.09
CA HIS A 91 6.71 -2.90 -9.12
C HIS A 91 6.37 -4.12 -8.26
N MET A 92 6.20 -5.29 -8.88
CA MET A 92 5.93 -6.55 -8.18
C MET A 92 7.08 -6.94 -7.26
N ALA A 93 8.32 -6.93 -7.76
CA ALA A 93 9.50 -7.29 -6.97
C ALA A 93 9.70 -6.37 -5.75
N ARG A 94 9.47 -5.06 -5.91
CA ARG A 94 9.48 -4.10 -4.78
C ARG A 94 8.37 -4.40 -3.78
N ALA A 95 7.17 -4.70 -4.27
CA ALA A 95 6.03 -5.00 -3.44
C ALA A 95 6.28 -6.27 -2.60
N GLU A 96 6.66 -7.39 -3.23
CA GLU A 96 6.97 -8.65 -2.56
C GLU A 96 8.04 -8.47 -1.48
N LYS A 97 9.13 -7.77 -1.81
CA LYS A 97 10.26 -7.57 -0.89
C LYS A 97 9.94 -6.68 0.30
N LEU A 98 9.05 -5.69 0.13
CA LEU A 98 8.88 -4.60 1.11
C LEU A 98 7.50 -4.58 1.77
N ILE A 99 6.55 -5.41 1.33
CA ILE A 99 5.19 -5.46 1.89
C ILE A 99 5.16 -5.71 3.39
N TRP A 100 6.13 -6.46 3.93
CA TRP A 100 6.22 -6.74 5.36
C TRP A 100 6.29 -5.46 6.22
N ALA A 101 6.81 -4.35 5.68
CA ALA A 101 6.85 -3.06 6.39
C ALA A 101 5.43 -2.55 6.71
N PHE A 102 4.46 -2.80 5.84
CA PHE A 102 3.05 -2.48 6.07
C PHE A 102 2.44 -3.37 7.16
N TYR A 103 2.82 -4.65 7.20
CA TYR A 103 2.36 -5.57 8.24
C TYR A 103 2.90 -5.21 9.62
N VAL A 104 4.18 -4.83 9.70
CA VAL A 104 4.78 -4.33 10.94
C VAL A 104 4.07 -3.04 11.39
N LEU A 105 3.80 -2.11 10.47
CA LEU A 105 3.06 -0.89 10.79
C LEU A 105 1.64 -1.18 11.30
N ALA A 106 0.91 -2.10 10.66
CA ALA A 106 -0.41 -2.51 11.11
C ALA A 106 -0.35 -3.15 12.51
N ALA A 107 0.59 -4.06 12.74
CA ALA A 107 0.79 -4.70 14.04
C ALA A 107 1.13 -3.68 15.14
N VAL A 108 2.06 -2.76 14.88
CA VAL A 108 2.41 -1.67 15.82
C VAL A 108 1.20 -0.79 16.11
N SER A 109 0.37 -0.50 15.12
CA SER A 109 -0.83 0.33 15.30
C SER A 109 -1.86 -0.33 16.21
N VAL A 110 -2.17 -1.62 16.00
CA VAL A 110 -3.15 -2.33 16.85
C VAL A 110 -2.61 -2.58 18.26
N VAL A 111 -1.32 -2.88 18.40
CA VAL A 111 -0.65 -2.97 19.72
C VAL A 111 -0.68 -1.61 20.43
N GLY A 112 -0.40 -0.53 19.70
CA GLY A 112 -0.46 0.85 20.20
C GLY A 112 -1.84 1.19 20.73
N ILE A 113 -2.91 0.82 20.04
CA ILE A 113 -4.29 1.00 20.51
C ILE A 113 -4.49 0.27 21.85
N GLY A 114 -4.13 -1.02 21.93
CA GLY A 114 -4.26 -1.81 23.17
C GLY A 114 -3.47 -1.23 24.34
N VAL A 115 -2.24 -0.77 24.08
CA VAL A 115 -1.37 -0.13 25.06
C VAL A 115 -1.96 1.18 25.57
N ILE A 116 -2.52 2.02 24.69
CA ILE A 116 -3.14 3.30 25.07
C ILE A 116 -4.43 3.08 25.85
N VAL A 117 -5.25 2.09 25.47
CA VAL A 117 -6.48 1.75 26.19
C VAL A 117 -6.16 1.31 27.62
N LYS A 118 -5.12 0.48 27.80
CA LYS A 118 -4.70 0.00 29.12
C LYS A 118 -3.94 1.05 29.94
N TRP A 119 -3.10 1.86 29.28
CA TRP A 119 -2.26 2.86 29.92
C TRP A 119 -2.30 4.19 29.16
N PRO A 120 -3.34 5.03 29.38
CA PRO A 120 -3.55 6.28 28.64
C PRO A 120 -2.35 7.23 28.57
N ARG A 121 -1.49 7.21 29.60
CA ARG A 121 -0.29 8.05 29.68
C ARG A 121 0.76 7.74 28.60
N THR A 122 0.71 6.58 27.96
CA THR A 122 1.64 6.20 26.88
C THR A 122 1.24 6.77 25.52
N SER A 123 0.05 7.38 25.39
CA SER A 123 -0.48 7.93 24.13
C SER A 123 0.52 8.76 23.31
N PRO A 124 1.22 9.78 23.85
CA PRO A 124 2.14 10.57 23.05
C PRO A 124 3.35 9.76 22.55
N LEU A 125 3.86 8.83 23.36
CA LEU A 125 4.98 7.98 22.97
C LEU A 125 4.56 6.99 21.86
N ALA A 126 3.40 6.34 22.03
CA ALA A 126 2.86 5.42 21.04
C ALA A 126 2.53 6.12 19.71
N ALA A 127 1.96 7.33 19.76
CA ALA A 127 1.70 8.10 18.54
C ALA A 127 3.02 8.54 17.86
N ALA A 128 4.02 9.00 18.60
CA ALA A 128 5.31 9.41 18.03
C ALA A 128 6.07 8.23 17.40
N ALA A 129 6.10 7.07 18.06
CA ALA A 129 6.71 5.86 17.53
C ALA A 129 6.01 5.38 16.25
N THR A 130 4.67 5.35 16.27
CA THR A 130 3.88 4.94 15.10
C THR A 130 4.02 5.94 13.95
N LEU A 131 4.10 7.25 14.26
CA LEU A 131 4.30 8.30 13.25
C LEU A 131 5.64 8.12 12.53
N ALA A 132 6.72 7.87 13.26
CA ALA A 132 8.04 7.63 12.65
C ALA A 132 8.00 6.42 11.69
N LEU A 133 7.37 5.32 12.14
CA LEU A 133 7.20 4.13 11.30
C LEU A 133 6.30 4.40 10.09
N ALA A 134 5.17 5.09 10.27
CA ALA A 134 4.25 5.44 9.20
C ALA A 134 4.92 6.29 8.12
N CYS A 135 5.74 7.27 8.50
CA CYS A 135 6.54 8.04 7.54
C CYS A 135 7.53 7.18 6.75
N ALA A 136 8.21 6.24 7.41
CA ALA A 136 9.11 5.30 6.74
C ALA A 136 8.35 4.37 5.76
N THR A 137 7.22 3.80 6.21
CA THR A 137 6.36 2.96 5.38
C THR A 137 5.74 3.75 4.21
N LEU A 138 5.42 5.04 4.38
CA LEU A 138 5.00 5.90 3.28
C LEU A 138 6.09 6.09 2.24
N GLY A 139 7.34 6.28 2.67
CA GLY A 139 8.48 6.34 1.74
C GLY A 139 8.63 5.05 0.94
N ILE A 140 8.50 3.90 1.61
CA ILE A 140 8.50 2.57 0.97
C ILE A 140 7.32 2.44 -0.01
N GLY A 141 6.11 2.81 0.40
CA GLY A 141 4.93 2.79 -0.46
C GLY A 141 5.08 3.68 -1.68
N GLY A 142 5.66 4.88 -1.52
CA GLY A 142 6.01 5.77 -2.62
C GLY A 142 7.03 5.14 -3.57
N TYR A 143 8.05 4.45 -3.05
CA TYR A 143 9.05 3.75 -3.87
C TYR A 143 8.46 2.57 -4.67
N ILE A 144 7.52 1.82 -4.09
CA ILE A 144 6.75 0.78 -4.80
C ILE A 144 5.85 1.42 -5.87
N ALA A 145 5.06 2.43 -5.49
CA ALA A 145 4.11 3.10 -6.36
C ALA A 145 4.78 3.88 -7.50
N TYR A 146 6.02 4.33 -7.31
CA TYR A 146 6.82 4.95 -8.37
C TYR A 146 6.92 4.03 -9.58
N ALA A 147 7.36 2.77 -9.39
CA ALA A 147 7.41 1.79 -10.48
C ALA A 147 6.00 1.50 -11.05
N GLY A 148 5.00 1.36 -10.18
CA GLY A 148 3.60 1.13 -10.57
C GLY A 148 3.03 2.21 -11.49
N GLY A 149 3.38 3.49 -11.25
CA GLY A 149 2.99 4.60 -12.12
C GLY A 149 3.50 4.45 -13.55
N HIS A 150 4.71 3.92 -13.73
CA HIS A 150 5.34 3.79 -15.04
C HIS A 150 4.75 2.66 -15.90
N VAL A 151 3.97 1.73 -15.32
CA VAL A 151 3.37 0.60 -16.03
C VAL A 151 2.45 1.07 -17.16
N ARG A 152 1.53 2.00 -16.87
CA ARG A 152 0.54 2.51 -17.83
C ARG A 152 0.61 4.01 -18.14
N HIS A 153 1.45 4.77 -17.42
CA HIS A 153 1.66 6.19 -17.69
C HIS A 153 3.01 6.41 -18.38
N ARG A 154 2.99 6.41 -19.73
CA ARG A 154 4.19 6.68 -20.53
C ARG A 154 4.76 8.07 -20.26
N GLU A 155 3.89 9.00 -19.91
CA GLU A 155 4.21 10.37 -19.49
C GLU A 155 5.06 10.45 -18.21
N PHE A 156 5.17 9.37 -17.42
CA PHE A 156 6.04 9.33 -16.23
C PHE A 156 7.43 8.78 -16.51
N ARG A 157 7.67 8.19 -17.69
CA ARG A 157 8.93 7.51 -18.03
C ARG A 157 10.00 8.51 -18.49
N PHE A 158 10.59 9.23 -17.54
CA PHE A 158 11.69 10.17 -17.78
C PHE A 158 13.07 9.50 -17.86
N GLU A 159 13.11 8.19 -17.58
CA GLU A 159 14.30 7.37 -17.48
C GLU A 159 14.12 6.03 -18.22
N PRO A 160 15.23 5.34 -18.57
CA PRO A 160 15.16 4.01 -19.15
C PRO A 160 14.41 3.05 -18.21
N PRO A 161 13.65 2.08 -18.75
CA PRO A 161 12.99 1.09 -17.92
C PRO A 161 14.01 0.20 -17.17
N PRO A 162 13.60 -0.41 -16.04
CA PRO A 162 14.43 -1.33 -15.28
C PRO A 162 14.95 -2.48 -16.15
N PRO A 163 16.14 -3.04 -15.83
CA PRO A 163 16.62 -4.23 -16.52
C PRO A 163 15.60 -5.37 -16.35
N VAL A 164 15.52 -6.23 -17.36
CA VAL A 164 14.62 -7.40 -17.34
C VAL A 164 15.04 -8.32 -16.19
N ASN A 165 14.08 -8.64 -15.31
CA ASN A 165 14.30 -9.54 -14.19
C ASN A 165 14.12 -11.00 -14.66
N GLU A 166 15.21 -11.73 -14.84
CA GLU A 166 15.18 -13.13 -15.31
C GLU A 166 14.56 -14.12 -14.29
N GLU A 167 14.46 -13.73 -13.01
CA GLU A 167 13.98 -14.61 -11.93
C GLU A 167 12.49 -14.99 -12.06
N HIS A 168 11.63 -14.10 -12.57
CA HIS A 168 10.21 -14.40 -12.75
C HIS A 168 9.92 -15.37 -13.91
N HIS A 169 10.87 -15.58 -14.84
CA HIS A 169 10.70 -16.53 -15.95
C HIS A 169 10.88 -18.00 -15.53
N GLN A 170 11.35 -18.28 -14.31
CA GLN A 170 11.58 -19.66 -13.85
C GLN A 170 10.39 -20.33 -13.16
N HIS A 171 9.38 -19.56 -12.74
CA HIS A 171 8.18 -20.11 -12.10
C HIS A 171 7.14 -20.66 -13.10
N ASP A 172 7.31 -20.36 -14.40
CA ASP A 172 6.41 -20.78 -15.49
C ASP A 172 7.00 -21.90 -16.39
N GLY A 173 8.05 -22.59 -15.91
CA GLY A 173 8.73 -23.69 -16.62
C GLY A 173 8.31 -25.10 -16.18
#